data_AF-A0A9E2UDZ7-F1
#
_entry.id   AF-A0A9E2UDZ7-F1
#
_cell.length_a   1.000
_cell.length_b   1.000
_cell.length_c   1.000
_cell.angle_alpha   90.00
_cell.angle_beta   90.00
_cell.angle_gamma   90.00
#
_symmetry.space_group_name_H-M   'P 1'
#
loop_
_entity.id
_entity.type
_entity.pdbx_description
1 polymer ?
#
loop_
_entity_poly.entity_id
_entity_poly.type
_entity_poly.pdbx_seq_one_letter_code
_entity_poly.pdbx_strand_id
1 'polypeptide(L)'
;MFAVDAALGLSVSYPLMRYARPTIVERISDQTYLTIAKIVLIAAGRIQPPREVVFLVASGPEAITATASIAGSKELPTVLLDSGATGQQAAHTLRNGLYACAKERILEASAFADVPDAEIEDLMPRELMLPAIAFLYRTNDETLFSENYDAAKAINPQIKAYCQRQGIVLQPGWRADLALEVERRAMLKPESVPLKTMDCWQSLFERIVTSGFDGSARAADGVALQPWTQEKASLLN
;
A
#
# COMPACT_ATOMS: atom_id res chain seq x y z
N MET A 1 22.69 -25.99 -1.25
CA MET A 1 22.52 -24.93 -0.22
C MET A 1 21.46 -23.95 -0.72
N PHE A 2 20.22 -24.43 -0.83
CA PHE A 2 19.04 -23.67 -1.29
C PHE A 2 17.77 -24.28 -0.69
N ALA A 3 17.70 -25.60 -0.62
CA ALA A 3 16.58 -26.31 0.03
C ALA A 3 16.50 -26.07 1.55
N VAL A 4 17.65 -25.98 2.25
CA VAL A 4 17.70 -25.71 3.69
C VAL A 4 17.36 -24.26 4.01
N ASP A 5 17.87 -23.30 3.21
CA ASP A 5 17.56 -21.88 3.37
C ASP A 5 16.10 -21.57 3.01
N ALA A 6 15.54 -22.23 1.98
CA ALA A 6 14.13 -22.16 1.67
C ALA A 6 13.26 -22.80 2.77
N ALA A 7 13.70 -23.92 3.37
CA ALA A 7 12.98 -24.57 4.47
C ALA A 7 13.02 -23.77 5.78
N LEU A 8 14.14 -23.11 6.08
CA LEU A 8 14.26 -22.16 7.20
C LEU A 8 13.43 -20.89 6.94
N GLY A 9 13.48 -20.37 5.71
CA GLY A 9 12.65 -19.24 5.29
C GLY A 9 11.16 -19.55 5.44
N LEU A 10 10.71 -20.73 5.00
CA LEU A 10 9.32 -21.19 5.14
C LEU A 10 8.93 -21.43 6.60
N SER A 11 9.81 -22.04 7.42
CA SER A 11 9.48 -22.34 8.82
C SER A 11 9.34 -21.09 9.69
N VAL A 12 10.08 -20.01 9.38
CA VAL A 12 9.94 -18.70 10.04
C VAL A 12 8.79 -17.88 9.44
N SER A 13 8.57 -17.95 8.12
CA SER A 13 7.56 -17.13 7.45
C SER A 13 6.13 -17.66 7.62
N TYR A 14 5.95 -18.98 7.74
CA TYR A 14 4.61 -19.59 7.81
C TYR A 14 3.81 -19.16 9.05
N PRO A 15 4.38 -19.14 10.28
CA PRO A 15 3.68 -18.61 11.45
C PRO A 15 3.30 -17.12 11.32
N LEU A 16 4.17 -16.32 10.72
CA LEU A 16 3.91 -14.88 10.48
C LEU A 16 2.79 -14.68 9.46
N MET A 17 2.80 -15.45 8.37
CA MET A 17 1.79 -15.38 7.31
C MET A 17 0.43 -15.93 7.74
N ARG A 18 0.38 -16.86 8.70
CA ARG A 18 -0.87 -17.49 9.17
C ARG A 18 -1.88 -16.49 9.73
N TYR A 19 -1.39 -15.41 10.36
CA TYR A 19 -2.23 -14.35 10.93
C TYR A 19 -2.17 -13.06 10.12
N ALA A 20 -1.46 -13.06 9.00
CA ALA A 20 -1.39 -11.95 8.10
C ALA A 20 -2.59 -11.91 7.15
N ARG A 21 -2.87 -10.71 6.66
CA ARG A 21 -3.75 -10.43 5.55
C ARG A 21 -2.89 -9.96 4.37
N PRO A 22 -2.52 -10.88 3.46
CA PRO A 22 -1.67 -10.52 2.33
C PRO A 22 -2.41 -9.57 1.37
N THR A 23 -1.70 -8.52 0.95
CA THR A 23 -2.11 -7.59 -0.11
C THR A 23 -0.99 -7.53 -1.13
N ILE A 24 -1.28 -7.83 -2.39
CA ILE A 24 -0.29 -7.82 -3.46
C ILE A 24 -0.20 -6.43 -4.08
N VAL A 25 1.02 -5.96 -4.31
CA VAL A 25 1.34 -4.67 -4.94
C VAL A 25 2.42 -4.90 -6.01
N GLU A 26 2.54 -4.00 -6.98
CA GLU A 26 3.40 -4.25 -8.15
C GLU A 26 4.89 -4.01 -7.88
N ARG A 27 5.21 -2.99 -7.07
CA ARG A 27 6.59 -2.50 -6.88
C ARG A 27 6.96 -2.34 -5.41
N ILE A 28 8.27 -2.30 -5.17
CA ILE A 28 8.85 -2.04 -3.83
C ILE A 28 8.51 -0.62 -3.34
N SER A 29 8.44 0.35 -4.25
CA SER A 29 7.99 1.71 -3.92
C SER A 29 6.56 1.70 -3.37
N ASP A 30 5.65 0.98 -4.02
CA ASP A 30 4.25 0.85 -3.61
C ASP A 30 4.13 0.23 -2.22
N GLN A 31 4.87 -0.85 -1.97
CA GLN A 31 4.97 -1.47 -0.65
C GLN A 31 5.42 -0.47 0.42
N THR A 32 6.40 0.37 0.10
CA THR A 32 6.93 1.38 1.03
C THR A 32 5.87 2.44 1.33
N TYR A 33 5.23 3.03 0.31
CA TYR A 33 4.18 4.02 0.49
C TYR A 33 2.99 3.51 1.30
N LEU A 34 2.55 2.29 1.06
CA LEU A 34 1.44 1.69 1.80
C LEU A 34 1.86 1.33 3.24
N THR A 35 3.13 1.02 3.46
CA THR A 35 3.67 0.82 4.80
C THR A 35 3.68 2.12 5.60
N ILE A 36 4.06 3.25 4.98
CA ILE A 36 3.95 4.58 5.58
C ILE A 36 2.50 4.86 5.99
N ALA A 37 1.56 4.71 5.04
CA ALA A 37 0.15 4.96 5.28
C ALA A 37 -0.39 4.09 6.44
N LYS A 38 -0.06 2.79 6.45
CA LYS A 38 -0.43 1.86 7.52
C LYS A 38 0.07 2.34 8.89
N ILE A 39 1.36 2.66 8.99
CA ILE A 39 2.00 3.06 10.25
C ILE A 39 1.38 4.36 10.77
N VAL A 40 1.23 5.36 9.90
CA VAL A 40 0.65 6.66 10.28
C VAL A 40 -0.80 6.51 10.74
N LEU A 41 -1.62 5.72 10.05
CA LEU A 41 -3.01 5.48 10.43
C LEU A 41 -3.13 4.72 11.76
N ILE A 42 -2.28 3.71 12.00
CA ILE A 42 -2.26 2.96 13.27
C ILE A 42 -1.83 3.89 14.41
N ALA A 43 -0.75 4.66 14.23
CA ALA A 43 -0.25 5.59 15.24
C ALA A 43 -1.29 6.67 15.59
N ALA A 44 -2.10 7.10 14.62
CA ALA A 44 -3.20 8.03 14.82
C ALA A 44 -4.50 7.37 15.34
N GLY A 45 -4.52 6.05 15.55
CA GLY A 45 -5.71 5.31 16.00
C GLY A 45 -6.85 5.26 14.97
N ARG A 46 -6.58 5.56 13.70
CA ARG A 46 -7.57 5.61 12.59
C ARG A 46 -7.94 4.23 12.08
N ILE A 47 -7.00 3.28 12.16
CA ILE A 47 -7.23 1.88 11.82
C ILE A 47 -6.71 0.99 12.94
N GLN A 48 -7.38 -0.14 13.16
CA GLN A 48 -6.97 -1.19 14.09
C GLN A 48 -7.19 -2.54 13.42
N PRO A 49 -6.34 -2.91 12.44
CA PRO A 49 -6.56 -4.12 11.66
C PRO A 49 -6.47 -5.35 12.59
N PRO A 50 -7.46 -6.25 12.59
CA PRO A 50 -7.48 -7.42 13.49
C PRO A 50 -6.44 -8.48 13.11
N ARG A 51 -5.84 -8.35 11.92
CA ARG A 51 -4.79 -9.19 11.36
C ARG A 51 -3.77 -8.28 10.69
N GLU A 52 -2.50 -8.63 10.76
CA GLU A 52 -1.43 -7.80 10.21
C GLU A 52 -1.56 -7.70 8.68
N VAL A 53 -1.64 -6.48 8.14
CA VAL A 53 -1.68 -6.28 6.68
C VAL A 53 -0.25 -6.34 6.15
N VAL A 54 0.05 -7.39 5.37
CA VAL A 54 1.37 -7.63 4.80
C VAL A 54 1.34 -7.38 3.30
N PHE A 55 2.21 -6.49 2.82
CA PHE A 55 2.33 -6.18 1.39
C PHE A 55 3.33 -7.13 0.72
N LEU A 56 2.87 -7.85 -0.31
CA LEU A 56 3.68 -8.76 -1.12
C LEU A 56 3.93 -8.10 -2.48
N VAL A 57 5.19 -8.02 -2.90
CA VAL A 57 5.55 -7.40 -4.18
C VAL A 57 5.53 -8.46 -5.29
N ALA A 58 4.73 -8.23 -6.33
CA ALA A 58 4.69 -9.07 -7.52
C ALA A 58 4.29 -8.23 -8.75
N SER A 59 5.15 -8.20 -9.77
CA SER A 59 4.94 -7.39 -10.97
C SER A 59 4.42 -8.24 -12.13
N GLY A 60 3.32 -7.80 -12.74
CA GLY A 60 2.71 -8.46 -13.89
C GLY A 60 1.68 -9.55 -13.52
N PRO A 61 0.69 -9.81 -14.39
CA PRO A 61 -0.45 -10.64 -14.06
C PRO A 61 -0.09 -12.10 -13.74
N GLU A 62 0.95 -12.66 -14.38
CA GLU A 62 1.42 -14.02 -14.12
C GLU A 62 2.05 -14.14 -12.73
N ALA A 63 2.93 -13.19 -12.36
CA ALA A 63 3.57 -13.16 -11.05
C ALA A 63 2.55 -12.93 -9.93
N ILE A 64 1.59 -12.02 -10.15
CA ILE A 64 0.48 -11.78 -9.21
C ILE A 64 -0.35 -13.06 -9.02
N THR A 65 -0.66 -13.77 -10.11
CA THR A 65 -1.41 -15.03 -10.05
C THR A 65 -0.66 -16.11 -9.26
N ALA A 66 0.65 -16.24 -9.50
CA ALA A 66 1.49 -17.19 -8.76
C ALA A 66 1.57 -16.84 -7.26
N THR A 67 1.83 -15.59 -6.93
CA THR A 67 1.88 -15.09 -5.55
C THR A 67 0.54 -15.24 -4.85
N ALA A 68 -0.57 -14.93 -5.54
CA ALA A 68 -1.92 -15.08 -5.00
C ALA A 68 -2.27 -16.53 -4.68
N SER A 69 -1.84 -17.47 -5.53
CA SER A 69 -2.06 -18.91 -5.32
C SER A 69 -1.27 -19.47 -4.13
N ILE A 70 -0.09 -18.90 -3.84
CA ILE A 70 0.74 -19.32 -2.71
C ILE A 70 0.27 -18.67 -1.40
N ALA A 71 -0.01 -17.37 -1.42
CA ALA A 71 -0.42 -16.60 -0.25
C ALA A 71 -1.89 -16.85 0.14
N GLY A 72 -2.73 -17.18 -0.84
CA GLY A 72 -4.16 -17.44 -0.67
C GLY A 72 -4.42 -18.84 -0.14
N SER A 73 -4.23 -19.07 1.16
CA SER A 73 -4.47 -20.39 1.77
C SER A 73 -5.96 -20.80 1.78
N LYS A 74 -6.88 -19.83 1.87
CA LYS A 74 -8.35 -20.04 1.87
C LYS A 74 -9.14 -19.03 1.06
N GLU A 75 -8.59 -17.83 0.91
CA GLU A 75 -9.18 -16.73 0.13
C GLU A 75 -8.06 -16.05 -0.67
N LEU A 76 -8.39 -15.55 -1.85
CA LEU A 76 -7.43 -14.79 -2.65
C LEU A 76 -7.05 -13.48 -1.93
N PRO A 77 -5.77 -13.08 -1.92
CA PRO A 77 -5.36 -11.80 -1.35
C PRO A 77 -6.00 -10.63 -2.08
N THR A 78 -6.04 -9.45 -1.45
CA THR A 78 -6.33 -8.22 -2.18
C THR A 78 -5.17 -7.90 -3.11
N VAL A 79 -5.43 -7.38 -4.30
CA VAL A 79 -4.41 -6.85 -5.21
C VAL A 79 -4.69 -5.37 -5.40
N LEU A 80 -3.68 -4.54 -5.23
CA LEU A 80 -3.74 -3.10 -5.48
C LEU A 80 -2.82 -2.76 -6.64
N LEU A 81 -3.39 -2.17 -7.69
CA LEU A 81 -2.72 -1.89 -8.96
C LEU A 81 -2.71 -0.39 -9.27
N ASP A 82 -1.70 0.04 -10.02
CA ASP A 82 -1.71 1.34 -10.67
C ASP A 82 -2.92 1.43 -11.64
N SER A 83 -3.43 2.65 -11.87
CA SER A 83 -4.54 2.90 -12.80
C SER A 83 -4.10 3.31 -14.21
N GLY A 84 -2.79 3.30 -14.48
CA GLY A 84 -2.24 3.47 -15.82
C GLY A 84 -2.54 2.28 -16.74
N ALA A 85 -2.21 2.41 -18.03
CA ALA A 85 -2.54 1.41 -19.06
C ALA A 85 -2.07 -0.03 -18.71
N THR A 86 -0.87 -0.18 -18.15
CA THR A 86 -0.33 -1.49 -17.73
C THR A 86 -1.14 -2.08 -16.58
N GLY A 87 -1.45 -1.29 -15.56
CA GLY A 87 -2.23 -1.74 -14.40
C GLY A 87 -3.67 -2.08 -14.75
N GLN A 88 -4.31 -1.29 -15.62
CA GLN A 88 -5.65 -1.59 -16.15
C GLN A 88 -5.68 -2.91 -16.93
N GLN A 89 -4.66 -3.17 -17.74
CA GLN A 89 -4.54 -4.44 -18.47
C GLN A 89 -4.35 -5.62 -17.50
N ALA A 90 -3.52 -5.46 -16.46
CA ALA A 90 -3.35 -6.48 -15.43
C ALA A 90 -4.66 -6.72 -14.66
N ALA A 91 -5.37 -5.66 -14.27
CA ALA A 91 -6.67 -5.73 -13.61
C ALA A 91 -7.70 -6.48 -14.46
N HIS A 92 -7.75 -6.19 -15.75
CA HIS A 92 -8.62 -6.89 -16.70
C HIS A 92 -8.29 -8.38 -16.79
N THR A 93 -7.01 -8.73 -16.96
CA THR A 93 -6.55 -10.14 -17.01
C THR A 93 -6.89 -10.88 -15.72
N LEU A 94 -6.63 -10.29 -14.56
CA LEU A 94 -6.91 -10.90 -13.25
C LEU A 94 -8.41 -11.11 -13.02
N ARG A 95 -9.24 -10.10 -13.30
CA ARG A 95 -10.71 -10.16 -13.16
C ARG A 95 -11.36 -11.16 -14.11
N ASN A 96 -10.73 -11.48 -15.23
CA ASN A 96 -11.21 -12.50 -16.16
C ASN A 96 -10.55 -13.88 -15.94
N GLY A 97 -9.53 -13.94 -15.07
CA GLY A 97 -8.79 -15.14 -14.72
C GLY A 97 -9.03 -15.55 -13.25
N LEU A 98 -7.95 -15.62 -12.47
CA LEU A 98 -7.96 -16.12 -11.08
C LEU A 98 -9.00 -15.41 -10.19
N TYR A 99 -9.26 -14.13 -10.42
CA TYR A 99 -10.17 -13.31 -9.62
C TYR A 99 -11.60 -13.21 -10.19
N ALA A 100 -11.99 -14.07 -11.13
CA ALA A 100 -13.32 -14.02 -11.76
C ALA A 100 -14.50 -14.05 -10.77
N CYS A 101 -14.34 -14.78 -9.66
CA CYS A 101 -15.34 -14.89 -8.59
C CYS A 101 -15.08 -13.94 -7.39
N ALA A 102 -14.06 -13.09 -7.47
CA ALA A 102 -13.64 -12.18 -6.39
C ALA A 102 -13.11 -10.85 -6.95
N LYS A 103 -13.81 -10.28 -7.93
CA LYS A 103 -13.37 -9.09 -8.69
C LYS A 103 -13.19 -7.86 -7.81
N GLU A 104 -13.92 -7.79 -6.71
CA GLU A 104 -13.85 -6.75 -5.68
C GLU A 104 -12.53 -6.72 -4.92
N ARG A 105 -11.73 -7.80 -5.01
CA ARG A 105 -10.39 -7.86 -4.42
C ARG A 105 -9.32 -7.23 -5.31
N ILE A 106 -9.66 -6.82 -6.53
CA ILE A 106 -8.78 -6.06 -7.41
C ILE A 106 -9.11 -4.57 -7.25
N LEU A 107 -8.28 -3.87 -6.50
CA LEU A 107 -8.35 -2.44 -6.25
C LEU A 107 -7.42 -1.69 -7.21
N GLU A 108 -7.83 -0.49 -7.62
CA GLU A 108 -7.08 0.39 -8.51
C GLU A 108 -6.84 1.72 -7.81
N ALA A 109 -5.64 2.30 -7.94
CA ALA A 109 -5.23 3.52 -7.23
C ALA A 109 -6.17 4.73 -7.47
N SER A 110 -6.71 4.89 -8.68
CA SER A 110 -7.66 5.93 -9.07
C SER A 110 -8.97 5.90 -8.29
N ALA A 111 -9.32 4.79 -7.63
CA ALA A 111 -10.47 4.74 -6.73
C ALA A 111 -10.25 5.55 -5.44
N PHE A 112 -9.02 5.95 -5.16
CA PHE A 112 -8.61 6.64 -3.93
C PHE A 112 -7.87 7.96 -4.20
N ALA A 113 -7.37 8.18 -5.42
CA ALA A 113 -6.70 9.41 -5.84
C ALA A 113 -7.65 10.33 -6.62
N ASP A 114 -7.37 11.64 -6.61
CA ASP A 114 -8.09 12.63 -7.42
C ASP A 114 -7.61 12.68 -8.89
N VAL A 115 -6.79 11.69 -9.33
CA VAL A 115 -6.15 11.63 -10.65
C VAL A 115 -6.63 10.37 -11.40
N PRO A 116 -7.11 10.48 -12.65
CA PRO A 116 -7.67 9.33 -13.38
C PRO A 116 -6.69 8.18 -13.66
N ASP A 117 -5.45 8.50 -14.00
CA ASP A 117 -4.38 7.54 -14.29
C ASP A 117 -3.42 7.35 -13.10
N ALA A 118 -3.93 7.55 -11.88
CA ALA A 118 -3.14 7.51 -10.65
C ALA A 118 -2.29 6.25 -10.52
N GLU A 119 -1.05 6.44 -10.09
CA GLU A 119 -0.19 5.41 -9.54
C GLU A 119 -0.22 5.48 -7.99
N ILE A 120 0.34 4.48 -7.31
CA ILE A 120 0.34 4.45 -5.83
C ILE A 120 1.05 5.67 -5.21
N GLU A 121 2.07 6.21 -5.88
CA GLU A 121 2.74 7.46 -5.50
C GLU A 121 1.77 8.65 -5.36
N ASP A 122 0.69 8.68 -6.15
CA ASP A 122 -0.29 9.77 -6.17
C ASP A 122 -1.21 9.77 -4.94
N LEU A 123 -1.16 8.71 -4.13
CA LEU A 123 -1.84 8.66 -2.83
C LEU A 123 -1.07 9.42 -1.74
N MET A 124 0.20 9.78 -1.99
CA MET A 124 1.03 10.45 -1.01
C MET A 124 0.79 11.96 -1.00
N PRO A 125 0.83 12.62 0.17
CA PRO A 125 0.60 14.06 0.25
C PRO A 125 1.79 14.82 -0.34
N ARG A 126 1.50 15.91 -1.04
CA ARG A 126 2.53 16.79 -1.63
C ARG A 126 3.50 17.35 -0.58
N GLU A 127 3.02 17.52 0.66
CA GLU A 127 3.80 17.97 1.82
C GLU A 127 4.98 17.03 2.14
N LEU A 128 4.87 15.74 1.76
CA LEU A 128 5.95 14.78 1.84
C LEU A 128 6.68 14.60 0.50
N MET A 129 5.94 14.53 -0.61
CA MET A 129 6.49 14.25 -1.94
C MET A 129 7.38 15.37 -2.47
N LEU A 130 6.93 16.63 -2.47
CA LEU A 130 7.68 17.71 -3.11
C LEU A 130 9.03 17.96 -2.41
N PRO A 131 9.10 17.98 -1.07
CA PRO A 131 10.39 18.11 -0.39
C PRO A 131 11.33 16.92 -0.60
N ALA A 132 10.80 15.70 -0.77
CA ALA A 132 11.60 14.51 -1.10
C ALA A 132 12.22 14.61 -2.50
N ILE A 133 11.41 14.99 -3.49
CA ILE A 133 11.84 15.23 -4.87
C ILE A 133 12.91 16.33 -4.90
N ALA A 134 12.68 17.43 -4.19
CA ALA A 134 13.64 18.54 -4.10
C ALA A 134 14.96 18.13 -3.43
N PHE A 135 14.94 17.17 -2.50
CA PHE A 135 16.15 16.63 -1.89
C PHE A 135 16.95 15.73 -2.84
N LEU A 136 16.27 14.83 -3.55
CA LEU A 136 16.92 13.86 -4.44
C LEU A 136 17.41 14.47 -5.75
N TYR A 137 16.67 15.45 -6.29
CA TYR A 137 16.91 16.00 -7.64
C TYR A 137 17.21 17.49 -7.60
N ARG A 138 17.92 17.92 -6.56
CA ARG A 138 18.38 19.31 -6.42
C ARG A 138 19.37 19.65 -7.53
N THR A 139 19.12 20.75 -8.22
CA THR A 139 20.08 21.36 -9.16
C THR A 139 20.52 22.73 -8.66
N ASN A 140 21.51 23.29 -9.35
CA ASN A 140 21.94 24.68 -9.14
C ASN A 140 21.07 25.69 -9.92
N ASP A 141 20.06 25.20 -10.65
CA ASP A 141 19.09 26.03 -11.37
C ASP A 141 18.06 26.61 -10.39
N GLU A 142 17.41 27.71 -10.78
CA GLU A 142 16.43 28.43 -9.94
C GLU A 142 15.06 27.75 -9.92
N THR A 143 14.68 27.00 -10.97
CA THR A 143 13.33 26.45 -11.08
C THR A 143 13.13 25.18 -10.24
N LEU A 144 12.42 25.32 -9.13
CA LEU A 144 12.10 24.19 -8.26
C LEU A 144 10.99 23.32 -8.88
N PHE A 145 11.03 22.00 -8.63
CA PHE A 145 9.95 21.09 -9.05
C PHE A 145 8.57 21.56 -8.58
N SER A 146 8.50 22.05 -7.33
CA SER A 146 7.27 22.53 -6.70
C SER A 146 6.61 23.70 -7.41
N GLU A 147 7.36 24.51 -8.17
CA GLU A 147 6.83 25.68 -8.89
C GLU A 147 6.04 25.28 -10.14
N ASN A 148 6.31 24.08 -10.67
CA ASN A 148 5.68 23.57 -11.90
C ASN A 148 4.87 22.29 -11.65
N TYR A 149 4.63 21.95 -10.38
CA TYR A 149 3.86 20.78 -9.98
C TYR A 149 2.37 21.02 -10.20
N ASP A 150 1.73 20.07 -10.88
CA ASP A 150 0.29 20.06 -11.14
C ASP A 150 -0.35 18.89 -10.38
N ALA A 151 -1.15 19.22 -9.35
CA ALA A 151 -1.81 18.23 -8.51
C ALA A 151 -2.93 17.45 -9.22
N ALA A 152 -3.37 17.90 -10.41
CA ALA A 152 -4.38 17.21 -11.20
C ALA A 152 -3.80 16.13 -12.13
N LYS A 153 -2.47 15.94 -12.13
CA LYS A 153 -1.76 14.98 -12.99
C LYS A 153 -0.94 14.01 -12.15
N ALA A 154 -0.73 12.81 -12.68
CA ALA A 154 0.14 11.82 -12.06
C ALA A 154 1.56 12.36 -11.84
N ILE A 155 2.17 12.05 -10.71
CA ILE A 155 3.44 12.64 -10.29
C ILE A 155 4.65 12.05 -11.04
N ASN A 156 4.60 10.77 -11.38
CA ASN A 156 5.71 10.07 -12.03
C ASN A 156 6.08 10.65 -13.41
N PRO A 157 5.12 10.91 -14.33
CA PRO A 157 5.41 11.63 -15.57
C PRO A 157 6.01 13.03 -15.35
N GLN A 158 5.53 13.75 -14.33
CA GLN A 158 6.03 15.09 -14.00
C GLN A 158 7.48 15.07 -13.52
N ILE A 159 7.84 14.12 -12.65
CA ILE A 159 9.22 13.94 -12.16
C ILE A 159 10.17 13.65 -13.34
N LYS A 160 9.78 12.74 -14.23
CA LYS A 160 10.57 12.40 -15.43
C LYS A 160 10.79 13.63 -16.31
N ALA A 161 9.73 14.39 -16.58
CA ALA A 161 9.81 15.60 -17.40
C ALA A 161 10.69 16.67 -16.74
N TYR A 162 10.58 16.86 -15.41
CA TYR A 162 11.45 17.76 -14.66
C TYR A 162 12.92 17.35 -14.76
N CYS A 163 13.24 16.08 -14.45
CA CYS A 163 14.60 15.57 -14.52
C CYS A 163 15.19 15.72 -15.93
N GLN A 164 14.41 15.43 -16.96
CA GLN A 164 14.82 15.61 -18.35
C GLN A 164 15.15 17.06 -18.69
N ARG A 165 14.31 18.03 -18.27
CA ARG A 165 14.58 19.47 -18.48
C ARG A 165 15.83 19.94 -17.74
N GLN A 166 16.06 19.39 -16.55
CA GLN A 166 17.17 19.72 -15.68
C GLN A 166 18.47 18.95 -16.00
N GLY A 167 18.48 18.09 -17.04
CA GLY A 167 19.64 17.28 -17.40
C GLY A 167 20.00 16.20 -16.37
N ILE A 168 19.07 15.85 -15.48
CA ILE A 168 19.24 14.84 -14.44
C ILE A 168 18.93 13.46 -15.02
N VAL A 169 19.88 12.54 -14.88
CA VAL A 169 19.70 11.13 -15.28
C VAL A 169 19.09 10.34 -14.12
N LEU A 170 17.83 9.93 -14.27
CA LEU A 170 17.15 9.04 -13.33
C LEU A 170 17.79 7.65 -13.37
N GLN A 171 18.35 7.22 -12.24
CA GLN A 171 18.95 5.89 -12.10
C GLN A 171 17.88 4.78 -12.06
N PRO A 172 18.23 3.53 -12.44
CA PRO A 172 17.37 2.39 -12.16
C PRO A 172 17.03 2.33 -10.67
N GLY A 173 15.75 2.17 -10.33
CA GLY A 173 15.31 2.11 -8.94
C GLY A 173 14.96 3.46 -8.29
N TRP A 174 15.04 4.59 -9.02
CA TRP A 174 14.77 5.93 -8.48
C TRP A 174 13.43 6.09 -7.72
N ARG A 175 12.40 5.30 -8.08
CA ARG A 175 11.11 5.30 -7.37
C ARG A 175 11.22 4.74 -5.96
N ALA A 176 12.04 3.72 -5.77
CA ALA A 176 12.31 3.16 -4.45
C ALA A 176 13.09 4.18 -3.60
N ASP A 177 14.09 4.85 -4.18
CA ASP A 177 14.82 5.92 -3.48
C ASP A 177 13.89 7.07 -3.06
N LEU A 178 12.96 7.45 -3.93
CA LEU A 178 11.93 8.44 -3.60
C LEU A 178 11.03 7.96 -2.46
N ALA A 179 10.55 6.72 -2.52
CA ALA A 179 9.69 6.17 -1.47
C ALA A 179 10.38 6.13 -0.10
N LEU A 180 11.67 5.77 -0.06
CA LEU A 180 12.47 5.77 1.17
C LEU A 180 12.68 7.18 1.74
N GLU A 181 12.91 8.18 0.89
CA GLU A 181 13.02 9.57 1.36
C GLU A 181 11.68 10.11 1.86
N VAL A 182 10.56 9.72 1.24
CA VAL A 182 9.20 10.04 1.71
C VAL A 182 8.92 9.34 3.04
N GLU A 183 9.30 8.07 3.20
CA GLU A 183 9.21 7.33 4.47
C GLU A 183 9.97 8.05 5.58
N ARG A 184 11.23 8.39 5.33
CA ARG A 184 12.07 9.11 6.30
C ARG A 184 11.40 10.39 6.79
N ARG A 185 10.75 11.15 5.89
CA ARG A 185 10.03 12.38 6.23
C ARG A 185 8.76 12.10 7.02
N ALA A 186 7.97 11.13 6.60
CA ALA A 186 6.74 10.73 7.28
C ALA A 186 7.01 10.25 8.72
N MET A 187 8.09 9.48 8.93
CA MET A 187 8.48 8.99 10.25
C MET A 187 9.02 10.09 11.17
N LEU A 188 9.64 11.14 10.62
CA LEU A 188 10.13 12.28 11.41
C LEU A 188 9.03 13.27 11.79
N LYS A 189 8.03 13.45 10.93
CA LYS A 189 6.95 14.44 11.09
C LYS A 189 5.61 13.85 10.66
N PRO A 190 5.06 12.85 11.36
CA PRO A 190 3.78 12.23 10.99
C PRO A 190 2.62 13.25 10.98
N GLU A 191 2.71 14.32 11.78
CA GLU A 191 1.76 15.43 11.81
C GLU A 191 1.72 16.27 10.52
N SER A 192 2.70 16.09 9.62
CA SER A 192 2.71 16.76 8.31
C SER A 192 1.78 16.12 7.28
N VAL A 193 1.19 14.95 7.59
CA VAL A 193 0.20 14.30 6.75
C VAL A 193 -1.16 15.02 6.89
N PRO A 194 -1.73 15.58 5.81
CA PRO A 194 -3.02 16.24 5.85
C PRO A 194 -4.16 15.27 6.21
N LEU A 195 -5.19 15.77 6.92
CA LEU A 195 -6.37 14.98 7.29
C LEU A 195 -7.07 14.36 6.07
N LYS A 196 -7.21 15.10 4.96
CA LYS A 196 -7.79 14.57 3.71
C LYS A 196 -7.05 13.32 3.22
N THR A 197 -5.72 13.34 3.31
CA THR A 197 -4.87 12.20 2.93
C THR A 197 -5.05 11.04 3.91
N MET A 198 -5.15 11.31 5.21
CA MET A 198 -5.47 10.27 6.20
C MET A 198 -6.83 9.62 5.93
N ASP A 199 -7.86 10.40 5.61
CA ASP A 199 -9.20 9.89 5.33
C ASP A 199 -9.23 9.04 4.04
N CYS A 200 -8.47 9.45 3.01
CA CYS A 200 -8.22 8.67 1.80
C CYS A 200 -7.55 7.32 2.12
N TRP A 201 -6.43 7.36 2.85
CA TRP A 201 -5.73 6.13 3.25
C TRP A 201 -6.62 5.24 4.11
N GLN A 202 -7.37 5.80 5.05
CA GLN A 202 -8.30 5.03 5.88
C GLN A 202 -9.31 4.28 5.00
N SER A 203 -9.92 4.97 4.03
CA SER A 203 -10.86 4.36 3.08
C SER A 203 -10.22 3.22 2.28
N LEU A 204 -8.96 3.38 1.85
CA LEU A 204 -8.19 2.32 1.19
C LEU A 204 -7.98 1.11 2.11
N PHE A 205 -7.54 1.32 3.35
CA PHE A 205 -7.30 0.24 4.30
C PHE A 205 -8.59 -0.46 4.73
N GLU A 206 -9.69 0.28 4.84
CA GLU A 206 -11.01 -0.30 5.05
C GLU A 206 -11.38 -1.21 3.88
N ARG A 207 -11.14 -0.81 2.62
CA ARG A 207 -11.34 -1.72 1.47
C ARG A 207 -10.44 -2.94 1.50
N ILE A 208 -9.17 -2.78 1.86
CA ILE A 208 -8.22 -3.90 2.01
C ILE A 208 -8.67 -4.86 3.11
N VAL A 209 -9.24 -4.37 4.22
CA VAL A 209 -9.64 -5.17 5.39
C VAL A 209 -11.07 -5.73 5.27
N THR A 210 -11.98 -5.03 4.61
CA THR A 210 -13.39 -5.46 4.42
C THR A 210 -13.56 -6.44 3.28
N SER A 211 -12.64 -6.48 2.30
CA SER A 211 -12.67 -7.41 1.16
C SER A 211 -12.56 -8.91 1.52
N GLY A 212 -12.78 -9.28 2.79
CA GLY A 212 -12.68 -10.64 3.31
C GLY A 212 -13.07 -10.67 4.78
N PHE A 213 -14.39 -10.69 5.04
CA PHE A 213 -15.06 -11.56 6.02
C PHE A 213 -16.56 -11.18 6.06
N ASP A 214 -17.40 -11.95 5.36
CA ASP A 214 -18.77 -12.13 5.82
C ASP A 214 -18.74 -13.24 6.88
N GLY A 215 -18.45 -12.83 8.10
CA GLY A 215 -18.62 -13.65 9.30
C GLY A 215 -20.05 -13.64 9.82
N SER A 216 -21.00 -13.04 9.12
CA SER A 216 -22.37 -12.89 9.61
C SER A 216 -23.23 -14.13 9.37
N ALA A 217 -22.66 -15.32 9.59
CA ALA A 217 -23.43 -16.38 10.24
C ALA A 217 -23.42 -16.11 11.75
N ARG A 218 -24.42 -15.34 12.21
CA ARG A 218 -24.85 -15.01 13.59
C ARG A 218 -24.33 -13.70 14.19
N ALA A 219 -25.21 -12.70 14.14
CA ALA A 219 -25.73 -12.06 15.36
C ALA A 219 -27.14 -11.48 15.11
N ALA A 220 -28.07 -12.33 14.65
CA ALA A 220 -29.44 -12.22 15.13
C ALA A 220 -29.44 -12.92 16.48
N ASP A 221 -29.21 -12.12 17.52
CA ASP A 221 -29.53 -12.31 18.95
C ASP A 221 -28.55 -11.47 19.74
N GLY A 222 -29.06 -10.33 20.23
CA GLY A 222 -28.26 -9.31 20.89
C GLY A 222 -27.62 -9.83 22.16
N VAL A 223 -26.30 -9.75 22.23
CA VAL A 223 -25.57 -9.60 23.49
C VAL A 223 -24.46 -8.58 23.26
N ALA A 224 -24.63 -7.41 23.88
CA ALA A 224 -23.62 -6.36 23.88
C ALA A 224 -22.35 -6.87 24.60
N LEU A 225 -21.20 -6.78 23.92
CA LEU A 225 -19.91 -7.03 24.55
C LEU A 225 -19.59 -5.89 25.51
N GLN A 226 -19.53 -6.18 26.82
CA GLN A 226 -19.08 -5.21 27.82
C GLN A 226 -17.55 -5.07 27.81
N PRO A 227 -17.00 -3.88 28.12
CA PRO A 227 -15.57 -3.65 28.14
C PRO A 227 -14.86 -4.48 29.21
N TRP A 228 -13.62 -4.89 28.90
CA TRP A 228 -12.72 -5.60 29.81
C TRP A 228 -12.40 -4.74 31.04
N THR A 229 -12.91 -5.12 32.22
CA THR A 229 -12.58 -4.47 33.50
C THR A 229 -11.49 -5.22 34.25
N GLN A 230 -10.76 -4.49 35.11
CA GLN A 230 -9.59 -4.95 35.88
C GLN A 230 -9.85 -6.17 36.78
N GLU A 231 -11.09 -6.56 37.02
CA GLU A 231 -11.46 -7.74 37.81
C GLU A 231 -11.03 -9.07 37.19
N LYS A 232 -10.82 -9.15 35.87
CA LYS A 232 -10.38 -10.40 35.22
C LYS A 232 -8.88 -10.68 35.31
N ALA A 233 -8.08 -9.71 35.78
CA ALA A 233 -6.64 -9.87 35.93
C ALA A 233 -6.24 -10.66 37.19
N SER A 234 -7.11 -10.77 38.20
CA SER A 234 -6.79 -11.46 39.46
C SER A 234 -7.02 -12.98 39.43
N LEU A 235 -7.43 -13.55 38.29
CA LEU A 235 -7.65 -15.00 38.12
C LEU A 235 -6.46 -15.73 37.48
N LEU A 236 -5.31 -15.05 37.31
CA LEU A 236 -4.09 -15.63 36.74
C LEU A 236 -2.87 -15.55 37.69
N ASN A 237 -3.10 -15.47 39.00
CA ASN A 237 -2.08 -15.73 40.02
C ASN A 237 -2.33 -17.07 40.71
#